data_AF-A0A7X9DY17-F1
#
_entry.id   AF-A0A7X9DY17-F1
#
_cell.length_a   1.000
_cell.length_b   1.000
_cell.length_c   1.000
_cell.angle_alpha   90.00
_cell.angle_beta   90.00
_cell.angle_gamma   90.00
#
_symmetry.space_group_name_H-M   'P 1'
#
loop_
_entity.id
_entity.type
_entity.pdbx_description
1 polymer ?
#
loop_
_entity_poly.entity_id
_entity_poly.type
_entity_poly.pdbx_seq_one_letter_code
_entity_poly.pdbx_strand_id
1 'polypeptide(L)'
;MRGAFSRGCPWLISVSILLVFSANARADSPLTSTDLASAYGDVPAVAEAAQTGRVAGEVLSFLLSNAPTGEKAAVVNALGWKFEGRQNGLEFARALAGVRQASLEGLRVLDISPADRMVLGYLLALDDYFKLKPLKKGAPGILGATPDELLDSAARELPDDFCVAMVRALVRAQKAMNKDWCQVYRESAAVLERFAPDRRNLRPAAVASIESYMGLYEKDCPGSPAARREEREQLNQIYSLARLGSSIVVGTQGGVVVWQPGKKDPVAIFPAFICSHLVNFKDAVFAGCDRQVVRWDGNGFRSYLESKANDATYYAPMLGPGGRLWARYGRRLYAYDARRDRFERIESPWSGSPFDAAVGPDGKLWWIDFLRAICRGKERIALKSEVYPGSDPRAFYTDELGRFWVGDFNAGMFRFDDSAGRFIHEDGVVAKGMGVAWDGRREILWLLHYTDGLVQKQNGQVIEKMNLRDLNYMRDFLLDEAGDVWVGGHNQLLRLRRTEQGFERDAYRLE
;
A
#
# COMPACT_ATOMS: atom_id res chain seq x y z
N MET A 1 -53.83 -41.07 -13.84
CA MET A 1 -53.91 -41.75 -12.52
C MET A 1 -52.61 -41.50 -11.78
N ARG A 2 -52.72 -40.94 -10.56
CA ARG A 2 -51.78 -40.92 -9.39
C ARG A 2 -50.31 -40.52 -9.68
N GLY A 3 -49.82 -39.33 -9.29
CA GLY A 3 -49.52 -38.90 -7.90
C GLY A 3 -48.11 -39.37 -7.48
N ALA A 4 -47.28 -38.73 -6.66
CA ALA A 4 -47.25 -37.45 -5.97
C ALA A 4 -45.83 -37.26 -5.34
N PHE A 5 -45.31 -36.03 -5.35
CA PHE A 5 -44.45 -35.33 -4.36
C PHE A 5 -43.39 -36.01 -3.43
N SER A 6 -42.28 -35.24 -3.30
CA SER A 6 -41.41 -35.01 -2.11
C SER A 6 -40.20 -35.95 -1.95
N ARG A 7 -38.97 -35.57 -1.53
CA ARG A 7 -38.31 -34.42 -0.83
C ARG A 7 -36.84 -34.39 -1.33
N GLY A 8 -36.00 -33.36 -1.35
CA GLY A 8 -35.88 -32.10 -0.60
C GLY A 8 -34.42 -32.00 -0.10
N CYS A 9 -33.60 -31.10 -0.68
CA CYS A 9 -32.48 -30.34 -0.05
C CYS A 9 -31.57 -29.67 -1.11
N PRO A 10 -31.69 -28.37 -1.39
CA PRO A 10 -30.62 -27.61 -2.01
C PRO A 10 -29.68 -27.06 -0.92
N TRP A 11 -28.38 -27.30 -1.10
CA TRP A 11 -27.32 -26.79 -0.25
C TRP A 11 -27.32 -25.26 -0.24
N LEU A 12 -27.39 -24.69 0.97
CA LEU A 12 -27.07 -23.29 1.25
C LEU A 12 -25.59 -23.06 0.93
N ILE A 13 -25.31 -22.47 -0.25
CA ILE A 13 -24.02 -21.84 -0.52
C ILE A 13 -23.97 -20.57 0.33
N SER A 14 -23.38 -20.70 1.52
CA SER A 14 -23.01 -19.54 2.34
C SER A 14 -21.84 -18.83 1.65
N VAL A 15 -22.16 -17.84 0.81
CA VAL A 15 -21.17 -16.90 0.29
C VAL A 15 -20.72 -16.03 1.47
N SER A 16 -19.68 -16.47 2.16
CA SER A 16 -18.97 -15.64 3.12
C SER A 16 -18.19 -14.59 2.34
N ILE A 17 -18.77 -13.41 2.18
CA ILE A 17 -18.06 -12.23 1.67
C ILE A 17 -17.04 -11.84 2.75
N LEU A 18 -15.80 -12.31 2.57
CA LEU A 18 -14.63 -11.82 3.29
C LEU A 18 -14.43 -10.35 2.89
N LEU A 19 -14.94 -9.44 3.71
CA LEU A 19 -14.58 -8.02 3.69
C LEU A 19 -13.10 -7.90 4.08
N VAL A 20 -12.25 -7.95 3.07
CA VAL A 20 -10.85 -7.53 3.18
C VAL A 20 -10.87 -6.00 3.31
N PHE A 21 -10.80 -5.50 4.54
CA PHE A 21 -10.43 -4.11 4.79
C PHE A 21 -8.95 -3.95 4.46
N SER A 22 -8.65 -3.69 3.19
CA SER A 22 -7.38 -3.11 2.80
C SER A 22 -7.31 -1.71 3.39
N ALA A 23 -6.26 -1.42 4.17
CA ALA A 23 -5.97 -0.08 4.71
C ALA A 23 -5.73 1.00 3.62
N ASN A 24 -5.85 0.63 2.34
CA ASN A 24 -5.85 1.51 1.17
C ASN A 24 -7.28 1.91 0.70
N ALA A 25 -8.34 1.46 1.37
CA ALA A 25 -9.72 1.84 1.07
C ALA A 25 -10.12 3.17 1.74
N ARG A 26 -9.28 4.20 1.59
CA ARG A 26 -9.59 5.59 2.03
C ARG A 26 -9.72 6.58 0.88
N ALA A 27 -9.67 6.09 -0.37
CA ALA A 27 -9.98 6.87 -1.57
C ALA A 27 -11.49 7.07 -1.73
N ASP A 28 -12.12 7.55 -0.66
CA ASP A 28 -13.51 7.98 -0.67
C ASP A 28 -13.61 9.40 -1.26
N SER A 29 -14.82 9.94 -1.32
CA SER A 29 -15.09 11.23 -1.94
C SER A 29 -14.74 12.39 -0.98
N PRO A 30 -13.96 13.41 -1.40
CA PRO A 30 -13.79 14.65 -0.64
C PRO A 30 -15.09 15.26 -0.10
N LEU A 31 -16.21 15.10 -0.80
CA LEU A 31 -17.49 15.66 -0.35
C LEU A 31 -18.15 14.85 0.76
N THR A 32 -17.85 13.55 0.87
CA THR A 32 -18.52 12.62 1.78
C THR A 32 -17.64 12.19 2.95
N SER A 33 -16.34 12.45 2.88
CA SER A 33 -15.37 12.04 3.89
C SER A 33 -14.78 13.19 4.70
N THR A 34 -15.13 14.44 4.34
CA THR A 34 -14.96 15.60 5.23
C THR A 34 -16.25 15.83 6.01
N ASP A 35 -16.18 15.75 7.32
CA ASP A 35 -17.31 15.93 8.22
C ASP A 35 -17.36 17.36 8.75
N LEU A 36 -18.28 18.15 8.17
CA LEU A 36 -18.58 19.50 8.65
C LEU A 36 -19.65 19.44 9.74
N ALA A 37 -20.63 18.55 9.59
CA ALA A 37 -21.84 18.47 10.40
C ALA A 37 -21.57 18.24 11.89
N SER A 38 -20.62 17.36 12.23
CA SER A 38 -20.33 17.03 13.63
C SER A 38 -19.91 18.23 14.48
N ALA A 39 -19.34 19.27 13.86
CA ALA A 39 -18.97 20.49 14.58
C ALA A 39 -20.18 21.39 14.95
N TYR A 40 -21.37 21.12 14.40
CA TYR A 40 -22.57 21.95 14.49
C TYR A 40 -23.76 21.19 15.11
N GLY A 41 -23.51 20.23 16.00
CA GLY A 41 -24.56 19.42 16.63
C GLY A 41 -25.57 20.20 17.50
N ASP A 42 -25.26 21.46 17.83
CA ASP A 42 -26.14 22.41 18.50
C ASP A 42 -27.11 23.13 17.56
N VAL A 43 -26.95 23.02 16.24
CA VAL A 43 -27.87 23.57 15.24
C VAL A 43 -28.98 22.54 14.98
N PRO A 44 -30.25 22.80 15.36
CA PRO A 44 -31.31 21.80 15.24
C PRO A 44 -31.52 21.28 13.80
N ALA A 45 -31.40 22.17 12.81
CA ALA A 45 -31.49 21.81 11.40
C ALA A 45 -30.39 20.81 10.96
N VAL A 46 -29.22 20.79 11.60
CA VAL A 46 -28.16 19.79 11.33
C VAL A 46 -28.59 18.42 11.82
N ALA A 47 -29.19 18.34 13.01
CA ALA A 47 -29.71 17.09 13.55
C ALA A 47 -30.87 16.53 12.72
N GLU A 48 -31.82 17.38 12.30
CA GLU A 48 -32.91 16.96 11.41
C GLU A 48 -32.39 16.53 10.03
N ALA A 49 -31.41 17.25 9.47
CA ALA A 49 -30.77 16.87 8.22
C ALA A 49 -30.07 15.50 8.33
N ALA A 50 -29.34 15.23 9.41
CA ALA A 50 -28.71 13.92 9.63
C ALA A 50 -29.75 12.78 9.75
N GLN A 51 -30.88 13.06 10.41
CA GLN A 51 -31.93 12.06 10.63
C GLN A 51 -32.74 11.75 9.36
N THR A 52 -33.20 12.79 8.66
CA THR A 52 -34.11 12.66 7.51
C THR A 52 -33.34 12.50 6.20
N GLY A 53 -32.21 13.20 6.11
CA GLY A 53 -31.43 13.42 4.92
C GLY A 53 -32.20 14.02 3.75
N ARG A 54 -33.30 14.74 4.02
CA ARG A 54 -34.13 15.38 2.99
C ARG A 54 -34.17 16.89 3.19
N VAL A 55 -34.14 17.63 2.08
CA VAL A 55 -34.44 19.08 2.10
C VAL A 55 -35.95 19.25 2.18
N ALA A 56 -36.48 19.24 3.40
CA ALA A 56 -37.89 19.44 3.72
C ALA A 56 -38.01 20.07 5.11
N GLY A 57 -39.22 20.49 5.50
CA GLY A 57 -39.50 20.93 6.87
C GLY A 57 -38.54 22.02 7.38
N GLU A 58 -37.98 21.79 8.57
CA GLU A 58 -37.06 22.74 9.21
C GLU A 58 -35.77 22.90 8.41
N VAL A 59 -35.25 21.81 7.83
CA VAL A 59 -34.04 21.83 7.00
C VAL A 59 -34.21 22.80 5.83
N LEU A 60 -35.32 22.72 5.10
CA LEU A 60 -35.57 23.60 3.96
C LEU A 60 -35.73 25.06 4.42
N SER A 61 -36.52 25.31 5.47
CA SER A 61 -36.70 26.66 6.02
C SER A 61 -35.38 27.27 6.49
N PHE A 62 -34.51 26.47 7.11
CA PHE A 62 -33.19 26.89 7.55
C PHE A 62 -32.28 27.25 6.38
N LEU A 63 -32.22 26.40 5.33
CA LEU A 63 -31.39 26.65 4.15
C LEU A 63 -31.82 27.90 3.36
N LEU A 64 -33.11 28.25 3.38
CA LEU A 64 -33.65 29.47 2.75
C LEU A 64 -33.51 30.73 3.61
N SER A 65 -33.13 30.59 4.89
CA SER A 65 -32.99 31.73 5.82
C SER A 65 -31.72 32.55 5.57
N ASN A 66 -31.49 33.59 6.38
CA ASN A 66 -30.23 34.35 6.38
C ASN A 66 -29.14 33.72 7.28
N ALA A 67 -29.25 32.43 7.63
CA ALA A 67 -28.25 31.73 8.44
C ALA A 67 -26.83 31.82 7.84
N PRO A 68 -25.78 31.82 8.67
CA PRO A 68 -24.39 31.85 8.20
C PRO A 68 -24.07 30.71 7.22
N THR A 69 -23.22 30.99 6.23
CA THR A 69 -22.80 30.03 5.21
C THR A 69 -22.20 28.75 5.80
N GLY A 70 -21.44 28.86 6.89
CA GLY A 70 -20.88 27.70 7.61
C GLY A 70 -21.94 26.76 8.18
N GLU A 71 -23.00 27.31 8.79
CA GLU A 71 -24.10 26.49 9.32
C GLU A 71 -24.92 25.86 8.19
N LYS A 72 -25.19 26.62 7.11
CA LYS A 72 -25.85 26.08 5.91
C LYS A 72 -25.04 24.94 5.28
N ALA A 73 -23.72 25.08 5.18
CA ALA A 73 -22.85 24.04 4.65
C ALA A 73 -22.83 22.79 5.55
N ALA A 74 -22.85 22.97 6.88
CA ALA A 74 -22.97 21.87 7.83
C ALA A 74 -24.31 21.11 7.68
N VAL A 75 -25.41 21.83 7.49
CA VAL A 75 -26.72 21.21 7.18
C VAL A 75 -26.66 20.41 5.88
N VAL A 76 -26.08 20.97 4.82
CA VAL A 76 -25.93 20.26 3.54
C VAL A 76 -25.05 19.01 3.68
N ASN A 77 -23.94 19.11 4.42
CA ASN A 77 -23.07 17.97 4.72
C ASN A 77 -23.80 16.88 5.53
N ALA A 78 -24.62 17.27 6.51
CA ALA A 78 -25.40 16.35 7.35
C ALA A 78 -26.47 15.57 6.57
N LEU A 79 -27.02 16.13 5.49
CA LEU A 79 -27.94 15.41 4.61
C LEU A 79 -27.30 14.13 4.04
N GLY A 80 -25.98 14.15 3.88
CA GLY A 80 -25.17 13.08 3.31
C GLY A 80 -25.56 12.75 1.87
N TRP A 81 -25.13 11.58 1.42
CA TRP A 81 -25.46 11.04 0.09
C TRP A 81 -26.12 9.65 0.24
N LYS A 82 -26.90 9.23 -0.76
CA LYS A 82 -27.43 7.86 -0.87
C LYS A 82 -27.37 7.37 -2.32
N PHE A 83 -27.07 6.09 -2.51
CA PHE A 83 -26.91 5.47 -3.84
C PHE A 83 -28.16 5.58 -4.74
N GLU A 84 -29.35 5.59 -4.14
CA GLU A 84 -30.62 5.75 -4.86
C GLU A 84 -30.86 7.18 -5.37
N GLY A 85 -29.96 8.12 -5.05
CA GLY A 85 -30.06 9.54 -5.40
C GLY A 85 -31.13 10.24 -4.57
N ARG A 86 -30.76 11.31 -3.88
CA ARG A 86 -31.76 12.27 -3.38
C ARG A 86 -31.82 13.41 -4.39
N GLN A 87 -33.00 13.97 -4.62
CA GLN A 87 -33.16 15.14 -5.50
C GLN A 87 -33.17 16.42 -4.65
N ASN A 88 -32.29 16.50 -3.64
CA ASN A 88 -32.33 17.57 -2.65
C ASN A 88 -32.03 18.93 -3.31
N GLY A 89 -31.17 18.97 -4.31
CA GLY A 89 -30.93 20.15 -5.13
C GLY A 89 -32.19 20.59 -5.89
N LEU A 90 -33.02 19.65 -6.37
CA LEU A 90 -34.26 19.98 -7.07
C LEU A 90 -35.31 20.55 -6.11
N GLU A 91 -35.47 19.93 -4.93
CA GLU A 91 -36.42 20.42 -3.93
C GLU A 91 -36.03 21.82 -3.43
N PHE A 92 -34.74 22.05 -3.19
CA PHE A 92 -34.24 23.40 -2.85
C PHE A 92 -34.50 24.41 -3.97
N ALA A 93 -34.23 24.06 -5.23
CA ALA A 93 -34.44 24.95 -6.37
C ALA A 93 -35.93 25.29 -6.58
N ARG A 94 -36.85 24.33 -6.39
CA ARG A 94 -38.30 24.58 -6.42
C ARG A 94 -38.73 25.55 -5.32
N ALA A 95 -38.20 25.37 -4.12
CA ALA A 95 -38.52 26.22 -2.99
C ALA A 95 -37.99 27.66 -3.18
N LEU A 96 -36.77 27.82 -3.70
CA LEU A 96 -36.22 29.12 -4.11
C LEU A 96 -37.13 29.82 -5.12
N ALA A 97 -37.65 29.09 -6.11
CA ALA A 97 -38.57 29.64 -7.10
C ALA A 97 -39.87 30.14 -6.47
N GLY A 98 -40.43 29.39 -5.53
CA GLY A 98 -41.61 29.80 -4.75
C GLY A 98 -41.37 31.09 -3.96
N VAL A 99 -40.25 31.17 -3.21
CA VAL A 99 -39.89 32.37 -2.42
C VAL A 99 -39.70 33.60 -3.32
N ARG A 100 -39.17 33.41 -4.52
CA ARG A 100 -38.95 34.48 -5.51
C ARG A 100 -40.18 34.80 -6.36
N GLN A 101 -41.29 34.08 -6.20
CA GLN A 101 -42.50 34.20 -7.02
C GLN A 101 -42.18 34.09 -8.52
N ALA A 102 -41.24 33.23 -8.89
CA ALA A 102 -40.75 33.03 -10.25
C ALA A 102 -40.94 31.57 -10.70
N SER A 103 -40.95 31.34 -12.02
CA SER A 103 -40.87 29.97 -12.54
C SER A 103 -39.45 29.42 -12.39
N LEU A 104 -39.35 28.10 -12.18
CA LEU A 104 -38.07 27.43 -12.04
C LEU A 104 -37.21 27.58 -13.31
N GLU A 105 -37.84 27.54 -14.47
CA GLU A 105 -37.21 27.71 -15.79
C GLU A 105 -36.74 29.15 -16.05
N GLY A 106 -37.36 30.14 -15.39
CA GLY A 106 -37.05 31.55 -15.56
C GLY A 106 -35.92 32.07 -14.67
N LEU A 107 -35.54 31.30 -13.63
CA LEU A 107 -34.51 31.71 -12.68
C LEU A 107 -33.10 31.59 -13.24
N ARG A 108 -32.42 32.73 -13.34
CA ARG A 108 -31.01 32.77 -13.70
C ARG A 108 -30.15 32.60 -12.45
N VAL A 109 -28.91 32.16 -12.63
CA VAL A 109 -27.94 31.99 -11.53
C VAL A 109 -27.80 33.27 -10.71
N LEU A 110 -27.76 34.43 -11.36
CA LEU A 110 -27.58 35.72 -10.70
C LEU A 110 -28.85 36.25 -9.99
N ASP A 111 -30.01 35.62 -10.18
CA ASP A 111 -31.26 36.05 -9.54
C ASP A 111 -31.40 35.53 -8.09
N ILE A 112 -30.59 34.55 -7.70
CA ILE A 112 -30.52 34.01 -6.33
C ILE A 112 -29.28 34.51 -5.58
N SER A 113 -29.31 34.50 -4.24
CA SER A 113 -28.20 35.04 -3.44
C SER A 113 -26.94 34.18 -3.58
N PRO A 114 -25.73 34.74 -3.36
CA PRO A 114 -24.51 33.95 -3.35
C PRO A 114 -24.53 32.77 -2.36
N ALA A 115 -25.17 32.95 -1.19
CA ALA A 115 -25.36 31.87 -0.22
C ALA A 115 -26.26 30.75 -0.77
N ASP A 116 -27.34 31.10 -1.48
CA ASP A 116 -28.23 30.11 -2.11
C ASP A 116 -27.54 29.38 -3.27
N ARG A 117 -26.65 30.07 -4.02
CA ARG A 117 -25.82 29.43 -5.04
C ARG A 117 -24.85 28.43 -4.43
N MET A 118 -24.27 28.75 -3.27
CA MET A 118 -23.41 27.82 -2.53
C MET A 118 -24.21 26.59 -2.08
N VAL A 119 -25.37 26.78 -1.46
CA VAL A 119 -26.24 25.67 -1.02
C VAL A 119 -26.65 24.80 -2.20
N LEU A 120 -27.19 25.40 -3.27
CA LEU A 120 -27.63 24.65 -4.45
C LEU A 120 -26.46 23.90 -5.11
N GLY A 121 -25.31 24.55 -5.27
CA GLY A 121 -24.11 23.91 -5.83
C GLY A 121 -23.64 22.74 -4.99
N TYR A 122 -23.62 22.87 -3.66
CA TYR A 122 -23.19 21.79 -2.76
C TYR A 122 -24.20 20.63 -2.74
N LEU A 123 -25.50 20.92 -2.73
CA LEU A 123 -26.56 19.90 -2.84
C LEU A 123 -26.45 19.11 -4.14
N LEU A 124 -26.30 19.79 -5.28
CA LEU A 124 -26.14 19.12 -6.58
C LEU A 124 -24.86 18.29 -6.65
N ALA A 125 -23.79 18.75 -5.99
CA ALA A 125 -22.58 17.96 -5.86
C ALA A 125 -22.80 16.69 -5.04
N LEU A 126 -23.59 16.73 -3.96
CA LEU A 126 -23.89 15.54 -3.14
C LEU A 126 -24.95 14.62 -3.77
N ASP A 127 -25.89 15.16 -4.56
CA ASP A 127 -26.93 14.38 -5.26
C ASP A 127 -26.31 13.40 -6.29
N ASP A 128 -25.25 13.79 -7.00
CA ASP A 128 -24.49 12.94 -7.93
C ASP A 128 -22.98 13.29 -7.90
N TYR A 129 -22.29 13.02 -6.79
CA TYR A 129 -20.87 13.38 -6.61
C TYR A 129 -19.91 12.66 -7.56
N PHE A 130 -20.37 11.59 -8.20
CA PHE A 130 -19.61 10.91 -9.25
C PHE A 130 -19.56 11.72 -10.55
N LYS A 131 -20.61 12.48 -10.88
CA LYS A 131 -20.76 13.14 -12.19
C LYS A 131 -20.90 14.65 -12.09
N LEU A 132 -21.18 15.20 -10.91
CA LEU A 132 -21.30 16.64 -10.62
C LEU A 132 -22.22 17.33 -11.65
N LYS A 133 -23.45 16.82 -11.77
CA LYS A 133 -24.38 17.24 -12.82
C LYS A 133 -25.25 18.42 -12.42
N PRO A 134 -25.68 19.23 -13.40
CA PRO A 134 -26.79 20.15 -13.21
C PRO A 134 -28.13 19.39 -13.07
N LEU A 135 -29.19 20.08 -12.62
CA LEU A 135 -30.55 19.53 -12.56
C LEU A 135 -31.04 19.05 -13.93
N LYS A 136 -30.77 19.84 -14.97
CA LYS A 136 -31.16 19.55 -16.36
C LYS A 136 -30.08 20.05 -17.32
N LYS A 137 -29.26 19.13 -17.82
CA LYS A 137 -28.19 19.42 -18.78
C LYS A 137 -28.73 20.18 -20.00
N GLY A 138 -28.11 21.31 -20.34
CA GLY A 138 -28.46 22.15 -21.50
C GLY A 138 -29.65 23.08 -21.28
N ALA A 139 -30.29 23.07 -20.10
CA ALA A 139 -31.28 24.09 -19.75
C ALA A 139 -30.62 25.45 -19.47
N PRO A 140 -31.32 26.58 -19.59
CA PRO A 140 -30.81 27.87 -19.13
C PRO A 140 -30.89 27.99 -17.60
N GLY A 141 -30.23 29.01 -17.06
CA GLY A 141 -30.40 29.44 -15.67
C GLY A 141 -29.92 28.42 -14.64
N ILE A 142 -30.55 28.40 -13.46
CA ILE A 142 -30.16 27.50 -12.36
C ILE A 142 -30.40 26.02 -12.69
N LEU A 143 -31.26 25.71 -13.67
CA LEU A 143 -31.53 24.34 -14.10
C LEU A 143 -30.34 23.71 -14.83
N GLY A 144 -29.63 24.49 -15.65
CA GLY A 144 -28.47 24.00 -16.41
C GLY A 144 -27.12 24.25 -15.77
N ALA A 145 -27.07 25.09 -14.72
CA ALA A 145 -25.84 25.43 -14.04
C ALA A 145 -25.26 24.22 -13.29
N THR A 146 -23.99 23.92 -13.54
CA THR A 146 -23.29 22.85 -12.85
C THR A 146 -22.93 23.25 -11.40
N PRO A 147 -22.61 22.28 -10.52
CA PRO A 147 -22.14 22.58 -9.17
C PRO A 147 -20.97 23.57 -9.14
N ASP A 148 -19.98 23.41 -10.04
CA ASP A 148 -18.82 24.29 -10.14
C ASP A 148 -19.19 25.69 -10.64
N GLU A 149 -20.11 25.83 -11.61
CA GLU A 149 -20.56 27.15 -12.07
C GLU A 149 -21.29 27.95 -10.98
N LEU A 150 -22.14 27.27 -10.20
CA LEU A 150 -22.85 27.86 -9.06
C LEU A 150 -21.88 28.31 -7.97
N LEU A 151 -20.93 27.45 -7.59
CA LEU A 151 -19.94 27.73 -6.55
C LEU A 151 -18.91 28.78 -6.99
N ASP A 152 -18.52 28.79 -8.27
CA ASP A 152 -17.66 29.83 -8.85
C ASP A 152 -18.38 31.18 -8.91
N SER A 153 -19.68 31.19 -9.16
CA SER A 153 -20.50 32.41 -9.06
C SER A 153 -20.59 32.91 -7.61
N ALA A 154 -20.90 32.02 -6.65
CA ALA A 154 -20.99 32.36 -5.23
C ALA A 154 -19.67 32.96 -4.70
N ALA A 155 -18.55 32.29 -4.97
CA ALA A 155 -17.24 32.70 -4.47
C ALA A 155 -16.70 33.99 -5.12
N ARG A 156 -17.22 34.39 -6.29
CA ARG A 156 -16.90 35.69 -6.90
C ARG A 156 -17.57 36.86 -6.18
N GLU A 157 -18.80 36.65 -5.70
CA GLU A 157 -19.55 37.67 -4.94
C GLU A 157 -19.25 37.65 -3.44
N LEU A 158 -18.77 36.51 -2.91
CA LEU A 158 -18.31 36.36 -1.53
C LEU A 158 -16.81 35.98 -1.49
N PRO A 159 -15.90 36.87 -1.94
CA PRO A 159 -14.49 36.54 -2.05
C PRO A 159 -13.83 36.28 -0.70
N ASP A 160 -14.33 36.89 0.38
CA ASP A 160 -13.79 36.76 1.75
C ASP A 160 -14.57 35.75 2.62
N ASP A 161 -15.48 34.97 2.03
CA ASP A 161 -16.17 33.90 2.74
C ASP A 161 -15.38 32.58 2.62
N PHE A 162 -14.75 32.17 3.72
CA PHE A 162 -13.96 30.94 3.78
C PHE A 162 -14.79 29.69 3.49
N CYS A 163 -16.00 29.59 4.04
CA CYS A 163 -16.90 28.45 3.85
C CYS A 163 -17.24 28.28 2.37
N VAL A 164 -17.62 29.36 1.68
CA VAL A 164 -17.94 29.31 0.24
C VAL A 164 -16.71 28.89 -0.58
N ALA A 165 -15.54 29.46 -0.26
CA ALA A 165 -14.29 29.08 -0.92
C ALA A 165 -13.93 27.60 -0.69
N MET A 166 -14.17 27.09 0.52
CA MET A 166 -13.84 25.73 0.93
C MET A 166 -14.80 24.69 0.32
N VAL A 167 -16.11 24.93 0.35
CA VAL A 167 -17.10 24.05 -0.30
C VAL A 167 -16.81 23.94 -1.80
N ARG A 168 -16.47 25.06 -2.45
CA ARG A 168 -16.02 25.05 -3.85
C ARG A 168 -14.78 24.19 -4.06
N ALA A 169 -13.78 24.32 -3.18
CA ALA A 169 -12.56 23.50 -3.24
C ALA A 169 -12.86 22.01 -3.09
N LEU A 170 -13.74 21.61 -2.16
CA LEU A 170 -14.13 20.20 -1.99
C LEU A 170 -14.82 19.65 -3.25
N VAL A 171 -15.68 20.43 -3.91
CA VAL A 171 -16.33 20.02 -5.17
C VAL A 171 -15.33 19.91 -6.32
N ARG A 172 -14.36 20.81 -6.41
CA ARG A 172 -13.28 20.72 -7.41
C ARG A 172 -12.35 19.55 -7.14
N ALA A 173 -12.01 19.30 -5.87
CA ALA A 173 -11.24 18.14 -5.45
C ALA A 173 -11.97 16.84 -5.82
N GLN A 174 -13.29 16.77 -5.60
CA GLN A 174 -14.11 15.64 -6.04
C GLN A 174 -13.98 15.38 -7.55
N LYS A 175 -13.98 16.44 -8.36
CA LYS A 175 -13.81 16.36 -9.83
C LYS A 175 -12.43 15.84 -10.25
N ALA A 176 -11.41 16.05 -9.42
CA ALA A 176 -10.02 15.66 -9.66
C ALA A 176 -9.68 14.21 -9.25
N MET A 177 -10.51 13.56 -8.42
CA MET A 177 -10.26 12.24 -7.80
C MET A 177 -9.79 11.14 -8.76
N ASN A 178 -10.30 11.13 -9.99
CA ASN A 178 -9.96 10.10 -11.00
C ASN A 178 -8.86 10.54 -11.97
N LYS A 179 -8.19 11.68 -11.72
CA LYS A 179 -7.26 12.31 -12.66
C LYS A 179 -5.93 12.71 -12.03
N ASP A 180 -5.98 13.42 -10.90
CA ASP A 180 -4.80 14.04 -10.29
C ASP A 180 -5.00 14.19 -8.77
N TRP A 181 -4.36 13.32 -8.00
CA TRP A 181 -4.45 13.30 -6.54
C TRP A 181 -3.69 14.48 -5.89
N CYS A 182 -2.64 14.99 -6.52
CA CYS A 182 -2.03 16.23 -6.04
C CYS A 182 -2.99 17.41 -6.21
N GLN A 183 -3.76 17.46 -7.31
CA GLN A 183 -4.79 18.48 -7.48
C GLN A 183 -5.87 18.36 -6.39
N VAL A 184 -6.29 17.14 -6.01
CA VAL A 184 -7.23 16.92 -4.89
C VAL A 184 -6.75 17.65 -3.62
N TYR A 185 -5.49 17.43 -3.22
CA TYR A 185 -4.89 18.13 -2.08
C TYR A 185 -4.87 19.66 -2.27
N ARG A 186 -4.34 20.12 -3.41
CA ARG A 186 -4.10 21.54 -3.71
C ARG A 186 -5.36 22.41 -3.67
N GLU A 187 -6.52 21.88 -4.08
CA GLU A 187 -7.77 22.64 -4.04
C GLU A 187 -8.08 23.14 -2.61
N SER A 188 -7.99 22.27 -1.61
CA SER A 188 -8.25 22.64 -0.20
C SER A 188 -7.10 23.42 0.42
N ALA A 189 -5.85 23.03 0.15
CA ALA A 189 -4.66 23.67 0.69
C ALA A 189 -4.58 25.16 0.29
N ALA A 190 -4.90 25.49 -0.97
CA ALA A 190 -4.91 26.87 -1.45
C ALA A 190 -5.93 27.76 -0.71
N VAL A 191 -7.07 27.20 -0.29
CA VAL A 191 -8.06 27.93 0.52
C VAL A 191 -7.55 28.08 1.96
N LEU A 192 -7.00 27.03 2.56
CA LEU A 192 -6.46 27.10 3.92
C LEU A 192 -5.30 28.10 4.07
N GLU A 193 -4.43 28.20 3.06
CA GLU A 193 -3.32 29.16 3.02
C GLU A 193 -3.81 30.60 2.84
N ARG A 194 -4.81 30.81 1.98
CA ARG A 194 -5.39 32.14 1.71
C ARG A 194 -6.10 32.73 2.94
N PHE A 195 -6.74 31.89 3.75
CA PHE A 195 -7.55 32.32 4.90
C PHE A 195 -6.87 31.95 6.22
N ALA A 196 -6.27 32.96 6.87
CA ALA A 196 -5.74 32.84 8.22
C ALA A 196 -6.83 32.34 9.20
N PRO A 197 -6.47 31.59 10.27
CA PRO A 197 -7.44 30.93 11.16
C PRO A 197 -8.56 31.84 11.70
N ASP A 198 -8.25 33.10 12.02
CA ASP A 198 -9.18 34.11 12.53
C ASP A 198 -10.17 34.63 11.47
N ARG A 199 -9.86 34.41 10.18
CA ARG A 199 -10.72 34.78 9.04
C ARG A 199 -11.59 33.63 8.54
N ARG A 200 -11.58 32.48 9.21
CA ARG A 200 -12.37 31.29 8.82
C ARG A 200 -13.75 31.34 9.48
N ASN A 201 -14.81 31.33 8.67
CA ASN A 201 -16.21 31.27 9.13
C ASN A 201 -16.78 29.84 9.18
N LEU A 202 -15.92 28.82 9.30
CA LEU A 202 -16.26 27.45 9.70
C LEU A 202 -15.73 27.19 11.10
N ARG A 203 -16.43 26.37 11.89
CA ARG A 203 -15.99 25.98 13.23
C ARG A 203 -14.65 25.21 13.16
N PRO A 204 -13.72 25.42 14.11
CA PRO A 204 -12.40 24.78 14.08
C PRO A 204 -12.43 23.26 13.90
N ALA A 205 -13.38 22.57 14.53
CA ALA A 205 -13.51 21.11 14.40
C ALA A 205 -13.89 20.67 12.97
N ALA A 206 -14.70 21.44 12.25
CA ALA A 206 -15.02 21.17 10.84
C ALA A 206 -13.80 21.39 9.94
N VAL A 207 -13.03 22.46 10.22
CA VAL A 207 -11.77 22.73 9.49
C VAL A 207 -10.76 21.61 9.72
N ALA A 208 -10.61 21.14 10.96
CA ALA A 208 -9.73 20.02 11.29
C ALA A 208 -10.13 18.72 10.58
N SER A 209 -11.43 18.47 10.40
CA SER A 209 -11.92 17.32 9.61
C SER A 209 -11.47 17.40 8.15
N ILE A 210 -11.58 18.59 7.53
CA ILE A 210 -11.11 18.84 6.17
C ILE A 210 -9.59 18.63 6.08
N GLU A 211 -8.82 19.26 6.96
CA GLU A 211 -7.35 19.16 7.00
C GLU A 211 -6.91 17.68 7.15
N SER A 212 -7.56 16.92 8.04
CA SER A 212 -7.25 15.52 8.28
C SER A 212 -7.51 14.65 7.05
N TYR A 213 -8.62 14.84 6.35
CA TYR A 213 -8.98 14.00 5.21
C TYR A 213 -8.20 14.41 3.96
N MET A 214 -8.19 15.71 3.63
CA MET A 214 -7.54 16.22 2.44
C MET A 214 -6.01 16.09 2.53
N GLY A 215 -5.45 16.19 3.74
CA GLY A 215 -4.01 15.99 3.98
C GLY A 215 -3.49 14.59 3.62
N LEU A 216 -4.36 13.58 3.52
CA LEU A 216 -3.98 12.23 3.06
C LEU A 216 -3.39 12.25 1.63
N TYR A 217 -3.81 13.21 0.81
CA TYR A 217 -3.38 13.37 -0.58
C TYR A 217 -2.14 14.26 -0.73
N GLU A 218 -1.61 14.86 0.35
CA GLU A 218 -0.42 15.71 0.29
C GLU A 218 0.79 14.95 -0.28
N LYS A 219 0.88 13.66 0.01
CA LYS A 219 1.97 12.77 -0.42
C LYS A 219 2.03 12.60 -1.94
N ASP A 220 0.91 12.80 -2.63
CA ASP A 220 0.82 12.73 -4.07
C ASP A 220 1.34 14.00 -4.76
N CYS A 221 1.65 15.06 -3.99
CA CYS A 221 2.27 16.27 -4.50
C CYS A 221 3.80 16.22 -4.42
N PRO A 222 4.51 16.20 -5.58
CA PRO A 222 5.97 16.15 -5.60
C PRO A 222 6.61 17.27 -4.77
N GLY A 223 7.57 16.91 -3.92
CA GLY A 223 8.30 17.85 -3.06
C GLY A 223 7.58 18.30 -1.79
N SER A 224 6.32 17.91 -1.58
CA SER A 224 5.62 18.20 -0.33
C SER A 224 6.32 17.55 0.88
N PRO A 225 6.13 18.07 2.10
CA PRO A 225 6.57 17.39 3.33
C PRO A 225 6.13 15.93 3.42
N ALA A 226 4.87 15.61 3.10
CA ALA A 226 4.38 14.24 3.13
C ALA A 226 5.02 13.35 2.05
N ALA A 227 5.21 13.86 0.83
CA ALA A 227 5.89 13.12 -0.24
C ALA A 227 7.34 12.80 0.13
N ARG A 228 8.07 13.79 0.66
CA ARG A 228 9.45 13.61 1.14
C ARG A 228 9.54 12.63 2.32
N ARG A 229 8.53 12.60 3.19
CA ARG A 229 8.46 11.63 4.29
C ARG A 229 8.24 10.21 3.74
N GLU A 230 7.28 10.03 2.82
CA GLU A 230 7.02 8.73 2.19
C GLU A 230 8.26 8.23 1.41
N GLU A 231 8.93 9.11 0.66
CA GLU A 231 10.19 8.78 -0.03
C GLU A 231 11.28 8.28 0.95
N ARG A 232 11.43 8.91 2.11
CA ARG A 232 12.39 8.47 3.15
C ARG A 232 11.98 7.14 3.77
N GLU A 233 10.71 6.99 4.13
CA GLU A 233 10.17 5.74 4.68
C GLU A 233 10.38 4.57 3.71
N GLN A 234 10.23 4.81 2.40
CA GLN A 234 10.48 3.79 1.39
C GLN A 234 11.93 3.31 1.36
N LEU A 235 12.92 4.12 1.76
CA LEU A 235 14.32 3.69 1.85
C LEU A 235 14.50 2.53 2.85
N ASN A 236 13.61 2.42 3.84
CA ASN A 236 13.63 1.36 4.85
C ASN A 236 13.08 0.01 4.35
N GLN A 237 12.56 -0.09 3.12
CA GLN A 237 12.08 -1.37 2.62
C GLN A 237 13.24 -2.35 2.45
N ILE A 238 13.22 -3.43 3.22
CA ILE A 238 14.26 -4.45 3.21
C ILE A 238 13.88 -5.59 2.29
N TYR A 239 14.83 -6.00 1.45
CA TYR A 239 14.66 -7.08 0.49
C TYR A 239 15.44 -8.33 0.85
N SER A 240 16.66 -8.18 1.36
CA SER A 240 17.55 -9.30 1.65
C SER A 240 18.54 -8.94 2.74
N LEU A 241 18.93 -9.94 3.53
CA LEU A 241 19.84 -9.84 4.65
C LEU A 241 21.03 -10.77 4.44
N ALA A 242 22.20 -10.34 4.90
CA ALA A 242 23.37 -11.18 5.05
C ALA A 242 24.14 -10.78 6.30
N ARG A 243 25.05 -11.65 6.74
CA ARG A 243 25.89 -11.40 7.91
C ARG A 243 27.36 -11.39 7.53
N LEU A 244 28.14 -10.45 8.04
CA LEU A 244 29.60 -10.46 7.91
C LEU A 244 30.24 -10.18 9.27
N GLY A 245 30.79 -11.24 9.89
CA GLY A 245 31.19 -11.19 11.30
C GLY A 245 29.98 -10.85 12.19
N SER A 246 30.12 -9.88 13.08
CA SER A 246 28.99 -9.38 13.89
C SER A 246 28.04 -8.46 13.14
N SER A 247 28.40 -8.00 11.94
CA SER A 247 27.64 -6.98 11.20
C SER A 247 26.46 -7.60 10.46
N ILE A 248 25.34 -6.88 10.45
CA ILE A 248 24.18 -7.20 9.61
C ILE A 248 24.23 -6.31 8.38
N VAL A 249 24.38 -6.92 7.21
CA VAL A 249 24.37 -6.24 5.91
C VAL A 249 22.97 -6.39 5.32
N VAL A 250 22.37 -5.28 4.94
CA VAL A 250 20.96 -5.18 4.57
C VAL A 250 20.86 -4.57 3.19
N GLY A 251 20.20 -5.28 2.27
CA GLY A 251 19.77 -4.73 0.99
C GLY A 251 18.41 -4.07 1.14
N THR A 252 18.33 -2.77 0.86
CA THR A 252 17.11 -1.97 0.95
C THR A 252 16.74 -1.34 -0.38
N GLN A 253 15.57 -0.68 -0.43
CA GLN A 253 15.19 0.21 -1.53
C GLN A 253 16.21 1.34 -1.75
N GLY A 254 16.80 1.84 -0.67
CA GLY A 254 17.75 2.96 -0.65
C GLY A 254 19.22 2.58 -0.77
N GLY A 255 19.54 1.28 -0.83
CA GLY A 255 20.88 0.80 -1.12
C GLY A 255 21.34 -0.33 -0.21
N VAL A 256 22.63 -0.39 0.07
CA VAL A 256 23.20 -1.33 1.04
C VAL A 256 23.46 -0.61 2.34
N VAL A 257 22.99 -1.17 3.44
CA VAL A 257 23.14 -0.60 4.78
C VAL A 257 23.78 -1.64 5.70
N VAL A 258 24.73 -1.21 6.51
CA VAL A 258 25.43 -2.08 7.45
C VAL A 258 25.14 -1.61 8.86
N TRP A 259 24.56 -2.48 9.68
CA TRP A 259 24.36 -2.24 11.11
C TRP A 259 25.26 -3.12 11.96
N GLN A 260 25.62 -2.59 13.13
CA GLN A 260 26.15 -3.39 14.23
C GLN A 260 25.05 -3.61 15.26
N PRO A 261 24.92 -4.83 15.80
CA PRO A 261 24.00 -5.10 16.90
C PRO A 261 24.18 -4.09 18.05
N GLY A 262 23.10 -3.45 18.47
CA GLY A 262 23.11 -2.45 19.55
C GLY A 262 23.46 -1.01 19.13
N LYS A 263 23.87 -0.77 17.87
CA LYS A 263 24.03 0.59 17.32
C LYS A 263 22.84 0.93 16.42
N LYS A 264 22.08 1.97 16.79
CA LYS A 264 20.90 2.40 16.02
C LYS A 264 21.30 3.02 14.68
N ASP A 265 22.36 3.81 14.68
CA ASP A 265 22.91 4.37 13.45
C ASP A 265 23.66 3.30 12.65
N PRO A 266 23.49 3.27 11.32
CA PRO A 266 24.27 2.38 10.46
C PRO A 266 25.75 2.77 10.50
N VAL A 267 26.62 1.75 10.46
CA VAL A 267 28.07 1.95 10.43
C VAL A 267 28.61 2.20 9.02
N ALA A 268 27.85 1.83 7.99
CA ALA A 268 28.16 2.13 6.60
C ALA A 268 26.89 2.14 5.76
N ILE A 269 26.83 3.03 4.77
CA ILE A 269 25.73 3.12 3.79
C ILE A 269 26.34 3.24 2.40
N PHE A 270 25.83 2.47 1.45
CA PHE A 270 26.08 2.64 0.03
C PHE A 270 24.76 3.00 -0.66
N PRO A 271 24.56 4.27 -1.06
CA PRO A 271 23.34 4.70 -1.73
C PRO A 271 23.21 4.02 -3.10
N ALA A 272 22.13 3.29 -3.30
CA ALA A 272 21.77 2.68 -4.58
C ALA A 272 20.25 2.48 -4.62
N PHE A 273 19.70 2.23 -5.80
CA PHE A 273 18.29 1.89 -5.92
C PHE A 273 18.13 0.37 -5.84
N ILE A 274 17.23 -0.12 -4.97
CA ILE A 274 16.81 -1.52 -4.84
C ILE A 274 17.98 -2.51 -4.83
N CYS A 275 18.55 -2.78 -3.65
CA CYS A 275 19.48 -3.88 -3.43
C CYS A 275 18.72 -5.10 -2.93
N SER A 276 18.42 -6.05 -3.82
CA SER A 276 17.40 -7.09 -3.58
C SER A 276 17.95 -8.48 -3.30
N HIS A 277 19.23 -8.71 -3.52
CA HIS A 277 19.85 -10.04 -3.41
C HIS A 277 21.23 -9.90 -2.77
N LEU A 278 21.39 -10.42 -1.56
CA LEU A 278 22.69 -10.46 -0.89
C LEU A 278 23.21 -11.90 -0.86
N VAL A 279 24.50 -12.06 -1.08
CA VAL A 279 25.18 -13.35 -0.94
C VAL A 279 26.50 -13.18 -0.22
N ASN A 280 26.75 -14.06 0.74
CA ASN A 280 28.06 -14.20 1.35
C ASN A 280 29.00 -14.93 0.38
N PHE A 281 30.16 -14.35 0.13
CA PHE A 281 31.23 -15.00 -0.61
C PHE A 281 32.56 -14.72 0.05
N LYS A 282 33.15 -15.75 0.67
CA LYS A 282 34.37 -15.66 1.47
C LYS A 282 34.18 -14.65 2.61
N ASP A 283 35.03 -13.63 2.66
CA ASP A 283 35.12 -12.56 3.64
C ASP A 283 34.33 -11.30 3.25
N ALA A 284 33.41 -11.40 2.30
CA ALA A 284 32.61 -10.28 1.83
C ALA A 284 31.13 -10.64 1.60
N VAL A 285 30.29 -9.61 1.56
CA VAL A 285 28.91 -9.68 1.09
C VAL A 285 28.80 -8.97 -0.24
N PHE A 286 28.19 -9.63 -1.22
CA PHE A 286 27.87 -9.05 -2.52
C PHE A 286 26.37 -8.79 -2.59
N ALA A 287 25.99 -7.55 -2.82
CA ALA A 287 24.63 -7.10 -3.03
C ALA A 287 24.38 -6.84 -4.52
N GLY A 288 23.31 -7.43 -5.04
CA GLY A 288 22.77 -7.10 -6.35
C GLY A 288 21.80 -5.94 -6.23
N CYS A 289 22.19 -4.80 -6.81
CA CYS A 289 21.41 -3.59 -6.82
C CYS A 289 20.92 -3.26 -8.23
N ASP A 290 20.05 -2.25 -8.34
CA ASP A 290 19.80 -1.64 -9.65
C ASP A 290 21.12 -1.20 -10.26
N ARG A 291 21.32 -1.62 -11.51
CA ARG A 291 22.45 -1.26 -12.36
C ARG A 291 23.85 -1.70 -11.92
N GLN A 292 24.05 -2.30 -10.74
CA GLN A 292 25.40 -2.70 -10.30
C GLN A 292 25.37 -3.85 -9.29
N VAL A 293 26.51 -4.52 -9.15
CA VAL A 293 26.81 -5.37 -8.00
C VAL A 293 27.73 -4.60 -7.07
N VAL A 294 27.41 -4.59 -5.77
CA VAL A 294 28.19 -3.90 -4.73
C VAL A 294 28.78 -4.93 -3.79
N ARG A 295 30.08 -4.85 -3.51
CA ARG A 295 30.76 -5.67 -2.50
C ARG A 295 30.99 -4.84 -1.24
N TRP A 296 30.68 -5.41 -0.09
CA TRP A 296 31.12 -4.96 1.23
C TRP A 296 32.10 -5.98 1.82
N ASP A 297 33.32 -5.56 2.11
CA ASP A 297 34.39 -6.43 2.66
C ASP A 297 34.64 -6.22 4.17
N GLY A 298 33.72 -5.54 4.86
CA GLY A 298 33.86 -5.19 6.28
C GLY A 298 34.49 -3.82 6.52
N ASN A 299 35.17 -3.24 5.52
CA ASN A 299 35.81 -1.93 5.63
C ASN A 299 35.29 -0.93 4.59
N GLY A 300 35.05 -1.36 3.36
CA GLY A 300 34.67 -0.47 2.27
C GLY A 300 33.72 -1.11 1.25
N PHE A 301 33.08 -0.24 0.47
CA PHE A 301 32.26 -0.64 -0.66
C PHE A 301 33.05 -0.60 -1.97
N ARG A 302 32.76 -1.55 -2.86
CA ARG A 302 33.26 -1.56 -4.24
C ARG A 302 32.17 -1.97 -5.22
N SER A 303 32.03 -1.22 -6.31
CA SER A 303 31.05 -1.50 -7.37
C SER A 303 31.63 -2.30 -8.53
N TYR A 304 30.74 -3.06 -9.18
CA TYR A 304 31.01 -3.87 -10.36
C TYR A 304 29.82 -3.85 -11.32
N LEU A 305 30.06 -4.18 -12.59
CA LEU A 305 29.03 -4.43 -13.61
C LEU A 305 28.07 -3.26 -13.83
N GLU A 306 28.55 -2.03 -13.73
CA GLU A 306 27.72 -0.83 -13.92
C GLU A 306 26.97 -0.83 -15.26
N SER A 307 25.66 -0.59 -15.19
CA SER A 307 24.73 -0.53 -16.32
C SER A 307 24.02 0.83 -16.36
N LYS A 308 23.76 1.33 -17.57
CA LYS A 308 22.93 2.54 -17.77
C LYS A 308 21.49 2.20 -18.18
N ALA A 309 21.15 0.92 -18.22
CA ALA A 309 19.82 0.48 -18.63
C ALA A 309 18.77 0.90 -17.61
N ASN A 310 17.57 1.21 -18.11
CA ASN A 310 16.38 1.51 -17.31
C ASN A 310 15.29 0.50 -17.69
N ASP A 311 15.54 -0.77 -17.41
CA ASP A 311 14.74 -1.92 -17.85
C ASP A 311 14.12 -2.70 -16.68
N ALA A 312 14.10 -2.10 -15.48
CA ALA A 312 13.61 -2.70 -14.24
C ALA A 312 14.19 -4.10 -13.95
N THR A 313 15.41 -4.35 -14.45
CA THR A 313 16.15 -5.59 -14.22
C THR A 313 17.29 -5.31 -13.25
N TYR A 314 17.39 -6.11 -12.19
CA TYR A 314 18.39 -5.95 -11.15
C TYR A 314 19.46 -7.03 -11.27
N TYR A 315 20.66 -6.74 -10.78
CA TYR A 315 21.63 -7.80 -10.58
C TYR A 315 21.19 -8.71 -9.44
N ALA A 316 21.38 -10.02 -9.60
CA ALA A 316 21.13 -11.01 -8.55
C ALA A 316 22.39 -11.89 -8.39
N PRO A 317 23.29 -11.55 -7.45
CA PRO A 317 24.43 -12.39 -7.13
C PRO A 317 23.98 -13.69 -6.46
N MET A 318 24.68 -14.78 -6.75
CA MET A 318 24.38 -16.10 -6.23
C MET A 318 25.64 -16.98 -6.19
N LEU A 319 25.62 -18.03 -5.38
CA LEU A 319 26.61 -19.10 -5.49
C LEU A 319 26.24 -20.03 -6.65
N GLY A 320 27.11 -20.12 -7.64
CA GLY A 320 27.06 -21.06 -8.75
C GLY A 320 27.79 -22.38 -8.44
N PRO A 321 27.85 -23.30 -9.41
CA PRO A 321 28.49 -24.60 -9.25
C PRO A 321 29.94 -24.49 -8.78
N GLY A 322 30.33 -25.38 -7.85
CA GLY A 322 31.66 -25.36 -7.22
C GLY A 322 31.87 -24.16 -6.27
N GLY A 323 30.81 -23.51 -5.81
CA GLY A 323 30.87 -22.37 -4.89
C GLY A 323 31.39 -21.09 -5.54
N ARG A 324 31.36 -20.99 -6.87
CA ARG A 324 31.81 -19.79 -7.60
C ARG A 324 30.77 -18.68 -7.48
N LEU A 325 31.18 -17.46 -7.17
CA LEU A 325 30.26 -16.31 -7.16
C LEU A 325 29.86 -15.94 -8.60
N TRP A 326 28.56 -15.95 -8.87
CA TRP A 326 27.95 -15.49 -10.11
C TRP A 326 27.06 -14.27 -9.87
N ALA A 327 26.76 -13.52 -10.92
CA ALA A 327 25.76 -12.46 -10.92
C ALA A 327 24.87 -12.56 -12.16
N ARG A 328 23.55 -12.62 -11.95
CA ARG A 328 22.53 -12.65 -13.02
C ARG A 328 22.03 -11.25 -13.33
N TYR A 329 21.72 -10.98 -14.59
CA TYR A 329 21.00 -9.78 -15.04
C TYR A 329 20.10 -10.16 -16.21
N GLY A 330 18.83 -10.46 -15.93
CA GLY A 330 17.93 -11.10 -16.89
C GLY A 330 18.52 -12.41 -17.41
N ARG A 331 18.77 -12.48 -18.73
CA ARG A 331 19.43 -13.64 -19.38
C ARG A 331 20.96 -13.58 -19.38
N ARG A 332 21.56 -12.48 -18.91
CA ARG A 332 23.02 -12.33 -18.85
C ARG A 332 23.53 -12.93 -17.55
N LEU A 333 24.69 -13.58 -17.64
CA LEU A 333 25.36 -14.21 -16.51
C LEU A 333 26.83 -13.78 -16.49
N TYR A 334 27.32 -13.52 -15.29
CA TYR A 334 28.71 -13.15 -15.04
C TYR A 334 29.28 -14.02 -13.92
N ALA A 335 30.54 -14.40 -14.03
CA ALA A 335 31.28 -15.09 -12.98
C ALA A 335 32.35 -14.16 -12.41
N TYR A 336 32.50 -14.16 -11.09
CA TYR A 336 33.54 -13.39 -10.41
C TYR A 336 34.89 -14.11 -10.47
N ASP A 337 35.90 -13.41 -10.99
CA ASP A 337 37.30 -13.82 -10.91
C ASP A 337 37.95 -13.15 -9.69
N ALA A 338 38.11 -13.91 -8.62
CA ALA A 338 38.69 -13.42 -7.38
C ALA A 338 40.19 -13.04 -7.50
N ARG A 339 40.92 -13.57 -8.49
CA ARG A 339 42.34 -13.21 -8.70
C ARG A 339 42.48 -11.85 -9.37
N ARG A 340 41.52 -11.52 -10.25
CA ARG A 340 41.50 -10.26 -11.00
C ARG A 340 40.56 -9.22 -10.40
N ASP A 341 39.83 -9.58 -9.34
CA ASP A 341 38.82 -8.77 -8.66
C ASP A 341 37.87 -8.09 -9.67
N ARG A 342 37.26 -8.91 -10.54
CA ARG A 342 36.31 -8.46 -11.56
C ARG A 342 35.32 -9.55 -11.93
N PHE A 343 34.18 -9.15 -12.49
CA PHE A 343 33.23 -10.06 -13.11
C PHE A 343 33.51 -10.21 -14.61
N GLU A 344 33.41 -11.45 -15.10
CA GLU A 344 33.56 -11.79 -16.50
C GLU A 344 32.26 -12.41 -17.02
N ARG A 345 31.80 -11.98 -18.19
CA ARG A 345 30.59 -12.53 -18.79
C ARG A 345 30.82 -13.99 -19.17
N ILE A 346 29.88 -14.85 -18.80
CA ILE A 346 29.88 -16.27 -19.14
C ILE A 346 28.59 -16.62 -19.89
N GLU A 347 28.58 -17.79 -20.52
CA GLU A 347 27.38 -18.32 -21.17
C GLU A 347 26.30 -18.63 -20.12
N SER A 348 25.07 -18.22 -20.40
CA SER A 348 23.93 -18.54 -19.55
C SER A 348 23.54 -20.00 -19.77
N PRO A 349 23.48 -20.83 -18.72
CA PRO A 349 23.04 -22.22 -18.84
C PRO A 349 21.51 -22.34 -18.97
N TRP A 350 20.76 -21.25 -18.78
CA TRP A 350 19.30 -21.24 -18.82
C TRP A 350 18.76 -20.90 -20.21
N SER A 351 17.68 -21.58 -20.58
CA SER A 351 16.91 -21.29 -21.80
C SER A 351 16.02 -20.04 -21.67
N GLY A 352 15.83 -19.52 -20.46
CA GLY A 352 14.99 -18.36 -20.15
C GLY A 352 15.62 -17.42 -19.13
N SER A 353 14.84 -16.44 -18.67
CA SER A 353 15.23 -15.57 -17.54
C SER A 353 14.70 -16.19 -16.25
N PRO A 354 15.57 -16.69 -15.35
CA PRO A 354 15.12 -17.27 -14.10
C PRO A 354 14.54 -16.20 -13.19
N PHE A 355 13.40 -16.48 -12.56
CA PHE A 355 12.85 -15.64 -11.50
C PHE A 355 13.77 -15.71 -10.27
N ASP A 356 14.07 -16.93 -9.85
CA ASP A 356 15.14 -17.23 -8.91
C ASP A 356 15.93 -18.47 -9.36
N ALA A 357 17.16 -18.62 -8.88
CA ALA A 357 18.03 -19.74 -9.19
C ALA A 357 19.00 -20.05 -8.05
N ALA A 358 19.26 -21.34 -7.84
CA ALA A 358 20.19 -21.85 -6.85
C ALA A 358 20.91 -23.11 -7.36
N VAL A 359 22.01 -23.49 -6.71
CA VAL A 359 22.56 -24.83 -6.83
C VAL A 359 21.77 -25.72 -5.86
N GLY A 360 21.13 -26.76 -6.39
CA GLY A 360 20.36 -27.70 -5.57
C GLY A 360 21.25 -28.75 -4.90
N PRO A 361 20.66 -29.64 -4.09
CA PRO A 361 21.40 -30.64 -3.33
C PRO A 361 22.12 -31.67 -4.21
N ASP A 362 21.63 -31.89 -5.44
CA ASP A 362 22.25 -32.75 -6.45
C ASP A 362 23.40 -32.08 -7.23
N GLY A 363 23.81 -30.87 -6.82
CA GLY A 363 24.86 -30.08 -7.46
C GLY A 363 24.45 -29.47 -8.81
N LYS A 364 23.20 -29.68 -9.26
CA LYS A 364 22.70 -29.09 -10.51
C LYS A 364 22.19 -27.68 -10.27
N LEU A 365 22.03 -26.93 -11.36
CA LEU A 365 21.35 -25.64 -11.33
C LEU A 365 19.84 -25.84 -11.32
N TRP A 366 19.20 -25.30 -10.29
CA TRP A 366 17.76 -25.21 -10.16
C TRP A 366 17.32 -23.77 -10.42
N TRP A 367 16.20 -23.60 -11.12
CA TRP A 367 15.67 -22.28 -11.40
C TRP A 367 14.14 -22.27 -11.53
N ILE A 368 13.54 -21.13 -11.22
CA ILE A 368 12.08 -20.92 -11.31
C ILE A 368 11.75 -20.25 -12.65
N ASP A 369 10.98 -20.95 -13.49
CA ASP A 369 10.25 -20.36 -14.61
C ASP A 369 8.91 -19.86 -14.08
N PHE A 370 8.85 -18.57 -13.77
CA PHE A 370 7.80 -17.96 -12.93
C PHE A 370 6.38 -18.39 -13.33
N LEU A 371 5.63 -18.94 -12.36
CA LEU A 371 4.27 -19.49 -12.52
C LEU A 371 4.09 -20.58 -13.58
N ARG A 372 5.19 -21.16 -14.09
CA ARG A 372 5.13 -22.17 -15.15
C ARG A 372 5.80 -23.49 -14.77
N ALA A 373 6.95 -23.46 -14.11
CA ALA A 373 7.67 -24.67 -13.69
C ALA A 373 8.81 -24.37 -12.70
N ILE A 374 9.26 -25.42 -12.01
CA ILE A 374 10.61 -25.48 -11.45
C ILE A 374 11.46 -26.28 -12.45
N CYS A 375 12.66 -25.81 -12.75
CA CYS A 375 13.57 -26.49 -13.65
C CYS A 375 14.79 -27.01 -12.89
N ARG A 376 15.14 -28.29 -13.11
CA ARG A 376 16.32 -28.96 -12.57
C ARG A 376 17.28 -29.28 -13.73
N GLY A 377 18.26 -28.41 -13.96
CA GLY A 377 19.05 -28.45 -15.19
C GLY A 377 18.15 -28.28 -16.43
N LYS A 378 18.10 -29.31 -17.29
CA LYS A 378 17.21 -29.34 -18.48
C LYS A 378 15.84 -29.93 -18.20
N GLU A 379 15.67 -30.59 -17.05
CA GLU A 379 14.39 -31.19 -16.66
C GLU A 379 13.42 -30.11 -16.19
N ARG A 380 12.16 -30.22 -16.64
CA ARG A 380 11.08 -29.30 -16.28
C ARG A 380 10.10 -30.02 -15.37
N ILE A 381 10.01 -29.56 -14.13
CA ILE A 381 9.08 -30.04 -13.10
C ILE A 381 7.82 -29.18 -13.17
N ALA A 382 6.69 -29.80 -13.52
CA ALA A 382 5.41 -29.11 -13.60
C ALA A 382 4.94 -28.66 -12.20
N LEU A 383 4.27 -27.51 -12.15
CA LEU A 383 3.57 -27.07 -10.95
C LEU A 383 2.33 -27.95 -10.71
N LYS A 384 1.88 -28.06 -9.45
CA LYS A 384 0.76 -28.91 -9.05
C LYS A 384 0.92 -30.37 -9.49
N SER A 385 2.15 -30.88 -9.41
CA SER A 385 2.50 -32.25 -9.75
C SER A 385 2.83 -33.06 -8.51
N GLU A 386 3.04 -34.38 -8.66
CA GLU A 386 3.51 -35.23 -7.57
C GLU A 386 4.91 -34.84 -7.06
N VAL A 387 5.75 -34.28 -7.94
CA VAL A 387 7.11 -33.86 -7.61
C VAL A 387 7.10 -32.49 -6.93
N TYR A 388 6.28 -31.55 -7.41
CA TYR A 388 6.08 -30.23 -6.81
C TYR A 388 4.58 -29.90 -6.72
N PRO A 389 3.95 -30.12 -5.56
CA PRO A 389 2.52 -29.86 -5.37
C PRO A 389 2.13 -28.37 -5.38
N GLY A 390 3.11 -27.47 -5.17
CA GLY A 390 2.91 -26.02 -5.14
C GLY A 390 2.54 -25.41 -6.51
N SER A 391 2.22 -24.11 -6.51
CA SER A 391 1.69 -23.42 -7.69
C SER A 391 2.22 -22.00 -7.92
N ASP A 392 2.92 -21.44 -6.94
CA ASP A 392 3.51 -20.11 -7.03
C ASP A 392 4.90 -20.09 -6.37
N PRO A 393 5.88 -20.86 -6.88
CA PRO A 393 7.24 -20.84 -6.34
C PRO A 393 7.88 -19.46 -6.56
N ARG A 394 8.48 -18.91 -5.51
CA ARG A 394 9.09 -17.56 -5.52
C ARG A 394 10.60 -17.55 -5.28
N ALA A 395 11.10 -18.41 -4.41
CA ALA A 395 12.51 -18.41 -4.05
C ALA A 395 12.95 -19.79 -3.57
N PHE A 396 14.23 -20.10 -3.81
CA PHE A 396 14.90 -21.22 -3.19
C PHE A 396 15.60 -20.79 -1.91
N TYR A 397 15.63 -21.68 -0.93
CA TYR A 397 16.40 -21.49 0.29
C TYR A 397 17.20 -22.74 0.61
N THR A 398 18.32 -22.57 1.29
CA THR A 398 19.06 -23.66 1.91
C THR A 398 19.25 -23.29 3.36
N ASP A 399 18.77 -24.13 4.27
CA ASP A 399 18.97 -23.88 5.69
C ASP A 399 20.35 -24.36 6.17
N GLU A 400 20.63 -24.14 7.44
CA GLU A 400 21.90 -24.43 8.09
C GLU A 400 22.20 -25.93 8.19
N LEU A 401 21.21 -26.81 7.95
CA LEU A 401 21.41 -28.25 7.81
C LEU A 401 21.67 -28.69 6.36
N GLY A 402 21.72 -27.74 5.42
CA GLY A 402 21.87 -28.02 3.99
C GLY A 402 20.59 -28.54 3.34
N ARG A 403 19.44 -28.46 4.02
CA ARG A 403 18.16 -28.89 3.44
C ARG A 403 17.71 -27.85 2.43
N PHE A 404 17.20 -28.31 1.30
CA PHE A 404 16.77 -27.46 0.20
C PHE A 404 15.27 -27.19 0.27
N TRP A 405 14.87 -25.93 0.07
CA TRP A 405 13.50 -25.48 0.25
C TRP A 405 13.03 -24.59 -0.90
N VAL A 406 11.70 -24.50 -1.04
CA VAL A 406 11.02 -23.55 -1.91
C VAL A 406 10.00 -22.78 -1.08
N GLY A 407 10.07 -21.45 -1.14
CA GLY A 407 8.98 -20.59 -0.72
C GLY A 407 7.94 -20.49 -1.84
N ASP A 408 6.70 -20.83 -1.52
CA ASP A 408 5.54 -20.76 -2.41
C ASP A 408 4.53 -19.73 -1.89
N PHE A 409 4.11 -18.82 -2.76
CA PHE A 409 3.25 -17.73 -2.34
C PHE A 409 1.79 -18.16 -2.11
N ASN A 410 1.35 -19.25 -2.73
CA ASN A 410 -0.01 -19.77 -2.61
C ASN A 410 -0.11 -20.87 -1.54
N ALA A 411 0.95 -21.66 -1.36
CA ALA A 411 0.95 -22.86 -0.54
C ALA A 411 2.07 -22.91 0.51
N GLY A 412 2.74 -21.79 0.81
CA GLY A 412 3.59 -21.69 1.99
C GLY A 412 5.02 -22.18 1.75
N MET A 413 5.51 -23.12 2.55
CA MET A 413 6.90 -23.60 2.45
C MET A 413 6.92 -25.07 2.03
N PHE A 414 7.87 -25.42 1.16
CA PHE A 414 8.11 -26.80 0.76
C PHE A 414 9.57 -27.18 1.02
N ARG A 415 9.80 -28.36 1.58
CA ARG A 415 11.13 -28.97 1.73
C ARG A 415 11.35 -30.03 0.67
N PHE A 416 12.50 -30.05 0.04
CA PHE A 416 12.89 -31.13 -0.85
C PHE A 416 13.27 -32.37 -0.03
N ASP A 417 12.67 -33.52 -0.36
CA ASP A 417 13.06 -34.82 0.14
C ASP A 417 13.89 -35.52 -0.94
N ASP A 418 15.19 -35.61 -0.69
CA ASP A 418 16.15 -36.20 -1.63
C ASP A 418 15.91 -37.71 -1.85
N SER A 419 15.47 -38.42 -0.81
CA SER A 419 15.20 -39.85 -0.89
C SER A 419 13.99 -40.18 -1.77
N ALA A 420 12.98 -39.31 -1.72
CA ALA A 420 11.76 -39.43 -2.51
C ALA A 420 11.81 -38.65 -3.84
N GLY A 421 12.82 -37.79 -4.03
CA GLY A 421 12.96 -36.95 -5.21
C GLY A 421 11.83 -35.95 -5.41
N ARG A 422 11.15 -35.52 -4.34
CA ARG A 422 9.97 -34.63 -4.41
C ARG A 422 9.93 -33.60 -3.29
N PHE A 423 9.14 -32.56 -3.48
CA PHE A 423 8.87 -31.54 -2.47
C PHE A 423 7.72 -31.95 -1.56
N ILE A 424 7.91 -31.77 -0.26
CA ILE A 424 6.94 -32.03 0.80
C ILE A 424 6.53 -30.70 1.41
N HIS A 425 5.22 -30.48 1.54
CA HIS A 425 4.68 -29.29 2.19
C HIS A 425 5.10 -29.25 3.66
N GLU A 426 5.53 -28.08 4.13
CA GLU A 426 5.90 -27.84 5.50
C GLU A 426 4.78 -27.10 6.23
N ASP A 427 4.18 -27.74 7.23
CA ASP A 427 3.11 -27.13 8.01
C ASP A 427 3.60 -25.94 8.82
N GLY A 428 2.71 -24.98 9.10
CA GLY A 428 2.97 -23.81 9.95
C GLY A 428 2.78 -22.50 9.20
N VAL A 429 3.31 -22.41 7.98
CA VAL A 429 3.10 -21.31 7.03
C VAL A 429 2.38 -21.88 5.82
N VAL A 430 1.06 -21.64 5.73
CA VAL A 430 0.18 -22.29 4.73
C VAL A 430 0.03 -21.52 3.42
N ALA A 431 0.59 -20.31 3.34
CA ALA A 431 0.66 -19.45 2.17
C ALA A 431 1.79 -18.44 2.35
N LYS A 432 2.19 -17.77 1.27
CA LYS A 432 3.15 -16.64 1.30
C LYS A 432 4.43 -16.93 2.09
N GLY A 433 5.00 -18.11 1.86
CA GLY A 433 6.27 -18.50 2.46
C GLY A 433 7.43 -17.67 1.92
N MET A 434 8.22 -17.08 2.81
CA MET A 434 9.25 -16.08 2.48
C MET A 434 10.63 -16.37 3.11
N GLY A 435 10.80 -17.46 3.83
CA GLY A 435 12.11 -17.79 4.37
C GLY A 435 12.09 -18.96 5.32
N VAL A 436 13.28 -19.51 5.56
CA VAL A 436 13.54 -20.60 6.49
C VAL A 436 14.92 -20.46 7.12
N ALA A 437 15.03 -20.80 8.39
CA ALA A 437 16.31 -20.93 9.10
C ALA A 437 16.21 -22.02 10.19
N TRP A 438 17.33 -22.63 10.53
CA TRP A 438 17.48 -23.67 11.52
C TRP A 438 18.41 -23.20 12.65
N ASP A 439 17.86 -23.06 13.85
CA ASP A 439 18.63 -22.84 15.07
C ASP A 439 19.10 -24.19 15.61
N GLY A 440 20.30 -24.61 15.20
CA GLY A 440 20.89 -25.88 15.63
C GLY A 440 21.20 -25.98 17.11
N ARG A 441 21.29 -24.87 17.86
CA ARG A 441 21.56 -24.91 19.30
C ARG A 441 20.31 -25.25 20.11
N ARG A 442 19.14 -24.87 19.57
CA ARG A 442 17.84 -25.07 20.22
C ARG A 442 16.98 -26.11 19.51
N GLU A 443 17.44 -26.61 18.37
CA GLU A 443 16.72 -27.51 17.47
C GLU A 443 15.37 -26.94 17.01
N ILE A 444 15.36 -25.64 16.66
CA ILE A 444 14.16 -24.91 16.24
C ILE A 444 14.25 -24.57 14.75
N LEU A 445 13.22 -24.96 14.00
CA LEU A 445 12.98 -24.51 12.63
C LEU A 445 12.16 -23.23 12.67
N TRP A 446 12.67 -22.18 12.02
CA TRP A 446 12.01 -20.91 11.84
C TRP A 446 11.49 -20.81 10.41
N LEU A 447 10.25 -20.35 10.26
CA LEU A 447 9.61 -20.09 8.98
C LEU A 447 9.09 -18.65 8.98
N LEU A 448 9.24 -17.95 7.85
CA LEU A 448 8.75 -16.59 7.67
C LEU A 448 7.56 -16.57 6.72
N HIS A 449 6.49 -15.88 7.14
CA HIS A 449 5.35 -15.54 6.31
C HIS A 449 5.43 -14.06 5.89
N TYR A 450 5.09 -13.75 4.63
CA TYR A 450 5.20 -12.41 4.04
C TYR A 450 4.55 -11.26 4.83
N THR A 451 3.37 -11.46 5.45
CA THR A 451 2.70 -10.41 6.26
C THR A 451 2.44 -10.75 7.73
N ASP A 452 2.35 -12.03 8.10
CA ASP A 452 1.95 -12.41 9.46
C ASP A 452 3.13 -12.44 10.45
N GLY A 453 4.34 -12.82 10.00
CA GLY A 453 5.52 -12.88 10.86
C GLY A 453 6.17 -14.26 10.88
N LEU A 454 6.71 -14.64 12.04
CA LEU A 454 7.52 -15.84 12.21
C LEU A 454 6.72 -17.00 12.82
N VAL A 455 7.07 -18.22 12.43
CA VAL A 455 6.60 -19.47 13.02
C VAL A 455 7.81 -20.27 13.48
N GLN A 456 7.80 -20.69 14.74
CA GLN A 456 8.77 -21.65 15.27
C GLN A 456 8.19 -23.05 15.28
N LYS A 457 9.01 -24.02 14.91
CA LYS A 457 8.72 -25.44 15.03
C LYS A 457 9.84 -26.17 15.75
N GLN A 458 9.45 -27.12 16.58
CA GLN A 458 10.36 -28.05 17.24
C GLN A 458 9.74 -29.45 17.18
N ASN A 459 10.53 -30.47 16.86
CA ASN A 459 10.05 -31.85 16.68
C ASN A 459 8.85 -31.97 15.72
N GLY A 460 8.86 -31.18 14.64
CA GLY A 460 7.81 -31.15 13.62
C GLY A 460 6.52 -30.41 14.00
N GLN A 461 6.36 -30.00 15.26
CA GLN A 461 5.18 -29.30 15.76
C GLN A 461 5.41 -27.79 15.82
N VAL A 462 4.37 -27.00 15.56
CA VAL A 462 4.40 -25.55 15.76
C VAL A 462 4.36 -25.27 17.26
N ILE A 463 5.37 -24.57 17.77
CA ILE A 463 5.48 -24.22 19.19
C ILE A 463 5.19 -22.74 19.46
N GLU A 464 5.40 -21.86 18.46
CA GLU A 464 5.17 -20.43 18.62
C GLU A 464 4.84 -19.76 17.27
N LYS A 465 3.95 -18.76 17.29
CA LYS A 465 3.67 -17.86 16.17
C LYS A 465 3.82 -16.42 16.63
N MET A 466 4.72 -15.67 16.00
CA MET A 466 4.97 -14.27 16.32
C MET A 466 4.31 -13.38 15.29
N ASN A 467 3.37 -12.54 15.75
CA ASN A 467 2.72 -11.53 14.91
C ASN A 467 3.67 -10.34 14.70
N LEU A 468 4.08 -10.13 13.45
CA LEU A 468 4.94 -9.03 13.02
C LEU A 468 4.28 -8.19 11.92
N ARG A 469 2.95 -8.11 11.92
CA ARG A 469 2.19 -7.34 10.91
C ARG A 469 2.53 -5.85 10.89
N ASP A 470 3.06 -5.32 11.97
CA ASP A 470 3.56 -3.95 12.04
C ASP A 470 4.79 -3.68 11.15
N LEU A 471 5.44 -4.75 10.64
CA LEU A 471 6.48 -4.66 9.62
C LEU A 471 5.94 -4.58 8.18
N ASN A 472 4.61 -4.64 8.00
CA ASN A 472 3.88 -4.74 6.74
C ASN A 472 4.29 -5.96 5.89
N TYR A 473 5.38 -5.85 5.13
CA TYR A 473 5.87 -6.90 4.23
C TYR A 473 7.25 -7.36 4.66
N MET A 474 7.40 -8.65 4.95
CA MET A 474 8.65 -9.27 5.36
C MET A 474 9.18 -10.17 4.25
N ARG A 475 10.43 -9.95 3.85
CA ARG A 475 11.01 -10.61 2.67
C ARG A 475 12.16 -11.55 2.98
N ASP A 476 12.82 -11.33 4.11
CA ASP A 476 13.97 -12.11 4.51
C ASP A 476 14.16 -12.06 6.03
N PHE A 477 14.81 -13.07 6.57
CA PHE A 477 15.25 -13.08 7.97
C PHE A 477 16.50 -13.94 8.13
N LEU A 478 17.28 -13.67 9.17
CA LEU A 478 18.42 -14.52 9.53
C LEU A 478 18.57 -14.66 11.04
N LEU A 479 19.34 -15.67 11.45
CA LEU A 479 19.79 -15.87 12.83
C LEU A 479 21.23 -15.35 12.97
N ASP A 480 21.49 -14.55 14.01
CA ASP A 480 22.87 -14.15 14.34
C ASP A 480 23.57 -15.18 15.26
N GLU A 481 24.84 -14.95 15.59
CA GLU A 481 25.63 -15.87 16.42
C GLU A 481 25.15 -15.98 17.87
N ALA A 482 24.38 -15.00 18.35
CA ALA A 482 23.72 -15.06 19.66
C ALA A 482 22.41 -15.86 19.59
N GLY A 483 21.95 -16.20 18.38
CA GLY A 483 20.66 -16.81 18.13
C GLY A 483 19.51 -15.80 18.22
N ASP A 484 19.80 -14.50 18.03
CA ASP A 484 18.79 -13.47 17.85
C ASP A 484 18.31 -13.48 16.40
N VAL A 485 17.04 -13.11 16.20
CA VAL A 485 16.41 -13.14 14.89
C VAL A 485 16.33 -11.75 14.30
N TRP A 486 16.85 -11.57 13.10
CA TRP A 486 16.79 -10.33 12.34
C TRP A 486 15.79 -10.48 11.21
N VAL A 487 14.76 -9.64 11.18
CA VAL A 487 13.67 -9.69 10.20
C VAL A 487 13.66 -8.41 9.38
N GLY A 488 13.73 -8.56 8.06
CA GLY A 488 13.64 -7.47 7.11
C GLY A 488 12.19 -7.12 6.81
N GLY A 489 11.70 -5.99 7.34
CA GLY A 489 10.37 -5.46 7.09
C GLY A 489 10.34 -4.41 5.98
N HIS A 490 9.14 -3.93 5.65
CA HIS A 490 8.94 -2.86 4.67
C HIS A 490 9.33 -1.48 5.22
N ASN A 491 9.22 -1.29 6.52
CA ASN A 491 9.39 0.00 7.18
C ASN A 491 10.62 0.06 8.10
N GLN A 492 11.24 -1.08 8.41
CA GLN A 492 12.39 -1.16 9.32
C GLN A 492 13.02 -2.54 9.32
N LEU A 493 14.26 -2.62 9.81
CA LEU A 493 14.88 -3.86 10.26
C LEU A 493 14.47 -4.09 11.72
N LEU A 494 14.06 -5.31 12.05
CA LEU A 494 13.72 -5.70 13.41
C LEU A 494 14.67 -6.77 13.92
N ARG A 495 15.26 -6.57 15.09
CA ARG A 495 15.93 -7.62 15.86
C ARG A 495 15.04 -8.10 16.99
N LEU A 496 14.89 -9.42 17.10
CA LEU A 496 14.20 -10.11 18.17
C LEU A 496 15.23 -10.82 19.05
N ARG A 497 15.34 -10.40 20.31
CA ARG A 497 16.25 -10.99 21.30
C ARG A 497 15.45 -11.81 22.30
N ARG A 498 15.83 -13.07 22.50
CA ARG A 498 15.13 -13.94 23.45
C ARG A 498 15.50 -13.58 24.90
N THR A 499 14.50 -13.43 25.74
CA THR A 499 14.60 -13.16 27.19
C THR A 499 13.73 -14.15 27.97
N GLU A 500 13.80 -14.13 29.31
CA GLU A 500 12.93 -14.93 30.16
C GLU A 500 11.44 -14.60 29.99
N GLN A 501 11.12 -13.37 29.55
CA GLN A 501 9.75 -12.86 29.41
C GLN A 501 9.22 -12.95 27.96
N GLY A 502 9.99 -13.55 27.03
CA GLY A 502 9.64 -13.61 25.61
C GLY A 502 10.68 -12.91 24.74
N PHE A 503 10.26 -12.17 23.71
CA PHE A 503 11.15 -11.47 22.78
C PHE A 503 11.20 -9.96 23.05
N GLU A 504 12.40 -9.44 23.33
CA GLU A 504 12.68 -8.01 23.23
C GLU A 504 12.84 -7.60 21.77
N ARG A 505 12.33 -6.40 21.43
CA ARG A 505 12.27 -5.88 20.07
C ARG A 505 13.17 -4.67 19.91
N ASP A 506 14.10 -4.72 18.97
CA ASP A 506 14.97 -3.61 18.60
C ASP A 506 14.75 -3.24 17.13
N ALA A 507 14.18 -2.05 16.87
CA ALA A 507 14.01 -1.53 15.52
C ALA A 507 15.22 -0.70 15.05
N TYR A 508 15.53 -0.76 13.75
CA TYR A 508 16.57 0.00 13.07
C TYR A 508 16.02 0.56 11.75
N ARG A 509 16.30 1.84 11.46
CA ARG A 509 15.82 2.60 10.29
C ARG A 509 16.92 3.50 9.75
N LEU A 510 16.76 3.95 8.51
CA LEU A 510 17.61 4.92 7.81
C LEU A 510 17.24 6.39 8.09
N GLU A 511 16.18 6.65 8.87
CA GLU A 511 15.60 7.98 9.12
C GLU A 511 16.46 8.90 9.98
#